data_AF-A0A2N2HDY7-F1
#
_entry.id   AF-A0A2N2HDY7-F1
#
_cell.length_a   1.000
_cell.length_b   1.000
_cell.length_c   1.000
_cell.angle_alpha   90.00
_cell.angle_beta   90.00
_cell.angle_gamma   90.00
#
_symmetry.space_group_name_H-M   'P 1'
#
loop_
_entity.id
_entity.type
_entity.pdbx_description
1 polymer ?
#
loop_
_entity_poly.entity_id
_entity_poly.type
_entity_poly.pdbx_seq_one_letter_code
_entity_poly.pdbx_strand_id
1 'polypeptide(L)'
;MKKEDCILFSGGIKGAEAEFGANAERFGIEEVNFTFEGHSIIRKRGLRVLNKDELKNGDVSLEYISRLMNRRYTESPTFRKILQTIWYQINSGREIYVIGEILGDKTVKGGTGWGAEFAKLCNKPLHVFDQKRNSWFVWKQMEWVECKGGDEPVIGHVHFTGTGTRFLEENGKRAVAELFKRTFA
;
A
#
# COMPACT_ATOMS: atom_id res chain seq x y z
N MET A 1 2.25 0.49 -21.73
CA MET A 1 1.42 1.37 -20.88
C MET A 1 2.04 2.76 -20.93
N LYS A 2 1.24 3.81 -21.12
CA LYS A 2 1.73 5.19 -21.11
C LYS A 2 1.69 5.72 -19.69
N LYS A 3 2.77 6.37 -19.24
CA LYS A 3 2.89 6.89 -17.86
C LYS A 3 1.88 8.00 -17.56
N GLU A 4 1.43 8.70 -18.60
CA GLU A 4 0.44 9.77 -18.53
C GLU A 4 -0.97 9.26 -18.20
N ASP A 5 -1.23 7.98 -18.49
CA ASP A 5 -2.50 7.32 -18.15
C ASP A 5 -2.45 6.67 -16.76
N CYS A 6 -1.29 6.71 -16.10
CA CYS A 6 -1.08 6.03 -14.82
C CYS A 6 -1.47 6.91 -13.63
N ILE A 7 -2.11 6.29 -12.63
CA ILE A 7 -2.47 6.91 -11.35
C ILE A 7 -1.99 6.01 -10.21
N LEU A 8 -1.16 6.59 -9.33
CA LEU A 8 -0.79 6.02 -8.04
C LEU A 8 -1.85 6.37 -6.99
N PHE A 9 -2.42 5.36 -6.33
CA PHE A 9 -3.26 5.53 -5.15
C PHE A 9 -2.46 5.25 -3.87
N SER A 10 -2.57 6.12 -2.87
CA SER A 10 -1.84 6.00 -1.60
C SER A 10 -2.50 6.80 -0.46
N GLY A 11 -1.90 6.85 0.72
CA GLY A 11 -2.36 7.62 1.88
C GLY A 11 -1.51 8.84 2.24
N GLY A 12 -0.40 9.06 1.54
CA GLY A 12 0.48 10.23 1.69
C GLY A 12 1.19 10.36 3.04
N ILE A 13 1.23 9.29 3.85
CA ILE A 13 1.91 9.31 5.16
C ILE A 13 3.44 9.19 5.00
N LYS A 14 4.17 9.49 6.07
CA LYS A 14 5.63 9.31 6.10
C LYS A 14 6.04 7.86 5.85
N GLY A 15 7.20 7.65 5.24
CA GLY A 15 7.75 6.32 4.95
C GLY A 15 7.42 5.88 3.53
N ALA A 16 6.96 4.64 3.36
CA ALA A 16 6.78 4.01 2.06
C ALA A 16 5.86 4.80 1.12
N GLU A 17 4.69 5.24 1.60
CA GLU A 17 3.71 6.01 0.80
C GLU A 17 4.31 7.29 0.23
N ALA A 18 5.09 8.00 1.03
CA ALA A 18 5.76 9.21 0.58
C ALA A 18 6.85 8.95 -0.47
N GLU A 19 7.55 7.82 -0.37
CA GLU A 19 8.54 7.39 -1.36
C GLU A 19 7.88 6.95 -2.67
N PHE A 20 6.75 6.22 -2.61
CA PHE A 20 5.95 5.92 -3.80
C PHE A 20 5.52 7.21 -4.50
N GLY A 21 4.97 8.19 -3.76
CA GLY A 21 4.59 9.47 -4.34
C GLY A 21 5.78 10.28 -4.88
N ALA A 22 6.93 10.25 -4.21
CA ALA A 22 8.13 10.93 -4.70
C ALA A 22 8.61 10.35 -6.04
N ASN A 23 8.54 9.02 -6.21
CA ASN A 23 8.88 8.40 -7.49
C ASN A 23 7.80 8.64 -8.54
N ALA A 24 6.51 8.57 -8.20
CA ALA A 24 5.44 8.93 -9.14
C ALA A 24 5.61 10.36 -9.67
N GLU A 25 5.86 11.34 -8.80
CA GLU A 25 6.14 12.72 -9.17
C GLU A 25 7.36 12.84 -10.10
N ARG A 26 8.48 12.18 -9.79
CA ARG A 26 9.70 12.19 -10.63
C ARG A 26 9.46 11.66 -12.04
N PHE A 27 8.62 10.64 -12.18
CA PHE A 27 8.29 10.05 -13.49
C PHE A 27 7.13 10.78 -14.19
N GLY A 28 6.51 11.78 -13.57
CA GLY A 28 5.38 12.52 -14.12
C GLY A 28 4.04 11.79 -14.03
N ILE A 29 3.92 10.82 -13.12
CA ILE A 29 2.71 10.03 -12.87
C ILE A 29 1.79 10.77 -11.91
N GLU A 30 0.48 10.70 -12.13
CA GLU A 30 -0.51 11.28 -11.21
C GLU A 30 -0.56 10.49 -9.90
N GLU A 31 -0.84 11.19 -8.80
CA GLU A 31 -1.06 10.54 -7.50
C GLU A 31 -2.38 11.01 -6.90
N VAL A 32 -3.04 10.10 -6.19
CA VAL A 32 -4.20 10.37 -5.35
C VAL A 32 -3.91 9.85 -3.95
N ASN A 33 -3.81 10.76 -2.99
CA ASN A 33 -3.51 10.48 -1.60
C ASN A 33 -4.79 10.63 -0.75
N PHE A 34 -5.39 9.51 -0.37
CA PHE A 34 -6.60 9.48 0.46
C PHE A 34 -6.27 9.80 1.93
N THR A 35 -7.00 10.75 2.50
CA THR A 35 -6.79 11.18 3.88
C THR A 35 -8.10 11.61 4.55
N PHE A 36 -8.03 12.06 5.80
CA PHE A 36 -9.16 12.61 6.54
C PHE A 36 -8.70 13.76 7.45
N GLU A 37 -9.65 14.54 7.95
CA GLU A 37 -9.37 15.68 8.82
C GLU A 37 -8.59 15.27 10.09
N GLY A 38 -7.46 15.95 10.34
CA GLY A 38 -6.56 15.64 11.45
C GLY A 38 -5.58 14.47 11.21
N HIS A 39 -5.56 13.86 10.03
CA HIS A 39 -4.58 12.83 9.69
C HIS A 39 -3.22 13.44 9.35
N SER A 40 -2.15 12.94 10.01
CA SER A 40 -0.80 13.42 9.79
C SER A 40 -0.20 12.83 8.50
N ILE A 41 -0.08 13.68 7.48
CA ILE A 41 0.42 13.34 6.14
C ILE A 41 1.56 14.27 5.74
N ILE A 42 2.49 13.76 4.93
CA ILE A 42 3.63 14.55 4.41
C ILE A 42 3.50 14.87 2.93
N ARG A 43 2.82 14.01 2.15
CA ARG A 43 2.52 14.33 0.75
C ARG A 43 1.29 15.22 0.68
N LYS A 44 1.39 16.31 -0.08
CA LYS A 44 0.30 17.28 -0.30
C LYS A 44 -0.24 17.29 -1.73
N ARG A 45 0.46 16.66 -2.66
CA ARG A 45 0.03 16.48 -4.05
C ARG A 45 -1.07 15.42 -4.11
N GLY A 46 -2.06 15.61 -4.98
CA GLY A 46 -3.11 14.61 -5.19
C GLY A 46 -4.05 14.37 -4.01
N LEU A 47 -4.14 15.31 -3.06
CA LEU A 47 -4.88 15.04 -1.83
C LEU A 47 -6.38 14.88 -2.05
N ARG A 48 -6.92 13.78 -1.52
CA ARG A 48 -8.35 13.51 -1.43
C ARG A 48 -8.75 13.35 0.02
N VAL A 49 -9.21 14.44 0.63
CA VAL A 49 -9.76 14.43 1.99
C VAL A 49 -11.16 13.79 1.92
N LEU A 50 -11.35 12.68 2.62
CA LEU A 50 -12.61 11.97 2.71
C LEU A 50 -13.50 12.60 3.78
N ASN A 51 -14.76 12.84 3.43
CA ASN A 51 -15.76 13.30 4.39
C ASN A 51 -16.33 12.13 5.23
N LYS A 52 -17.21 12.45 6.18
CA LYS A 52 -17.81 11.46 7.09
C LYS A 52 -18.55 10.35 6.35
N ASP A 53 -19.30 10.67 5.30
CA ASP A 53 -20.12 9.67 4.60
C ASP A 53 -19.27 8.81 3.67
N GLU A 54 -18.25 9.39 3.04
CA GLU A 54 -17.26 8.65 2.25
C GLU A 54 -16.50 7.64 3.12
N LEU A 55 -16.06 8.05 4.31
CA LEU A 55 -15.37 7.16 5.25
C LEU A 55 -16.22 5.94 5.63
N LYS A 56 -17.54 6.06 5.69
CA LYS A 56 -18.43 4.92 5.98
C LYS A 56 -18.41 3.83 4.92
N ASN A 57 -18.06 4.15 3.67
CA ASN A 57 -17.98 3.14 2.60
C ASN A 57 -16.88 2.11 2.85
N GLY A 58 -15.82 2.51 3.57
CA GLY A 58 -14.72 1.63 3.98
C GLY A 58 -14.88 1.08 5.40
N ASP A 59 -16.07 1.19 6.00
CA ASP A 59 -16.28 0.76 7.38
C ASP A 59 -16.22 -0.76 7.50
N VAL A 60 -15.53 -1.23 8.53
CA VAL A 60 -15.23 -2.65 8.74
C VAL A 60 -15.13 -2.92 10.22
N SER A 61 -15.65 -4.07 10.64
CA SER A 61 -15.57 -4.50 12.04
C SER A 61 -14.11 -4.70 12.45
N LEU A 62 -13.71 -4.06 13.55
CA LEU A 62 -12.40 -4.28 14.16
C LEU A 62 -12.23 -5.72 14.64
N GLU A 63 -13.31 -6.39 15.04
CA GLU A 63 -13.27 -7.80 15.40
C GLU A 63 -12.91 -8.67 14.19
N TYR A 64 -13.49 -8.36 13.03
CA TYR A 64 -13.18 -9.06 11.78
C TYR A 64 -11.71 -8.89 11.41
N ILE A 65 -11.20 -7.65 11.44
CA ILE A 65 -9.78 -7.37 11.18
C ILE A 65 -8.90 -8.08 12.20
N SER A 66 -9.26 -8.06 13.48
CA SER A 66 -8.46 -8.68 14.54
C SER A 66 -8.32 -10.20 14.33
N ARG A 67 -9.40 -10.87 13.92
CA ARG A 67 -9.39 -12.30 13.57
C ARG A 67 -8.56 -12.57 12.31
N LEU A 68 -8.76 -11.78 11.26
CA LEU A 68 -8.05 -11.94 9.98
C LEU A 68 -6.53 -11.71 10.13
N MET A 69 -6.17 -10.70 10.93
CA MET A 69 -4.78 -10.30 11.18
C MET A 69 -4.10 -11.08 12.30
N ASN A 70 -4.83 -11.96 13.01
CA ASN A 70 -4.38 -12.65 14.22
C ASN A 70 -3.78 -11.71 15.29
N ARG A 71 -4.39 -10.55 15.50
CA ARG A 71 -3.86 -9.47 16.36
C ARG A 71 -4.99 -8.76 17.09
N ARG A 72 -4.70 -8.20 18.27
CA ARG A 72 -5.61 -7.29 18.96
C ARG A 72 -5.24 -5.85 18.65
N TYR A 73 -6.23 -5.06 18.28
CA TYR A 73 -6.08 -3.63 18.06
C TYR A 73 -6.84 -2.86 19.15
N THR A 74 -6.22 -1.80 19.68
CA THR A 74 -6.91 -0.85 20.55
C THR A 74 -7.81 0.01 19.68
N GLU A 75 -9.13 -0.04 19.92
CA GLU A 75 -10.07 0.80 19.20
C GLU A 75 -9.83 2.28 19.51
N SER A 76 -9.66 3.08 18.46
CA SER A 76 -9.72 4.54 18.56
C SER A 76 -10.40 5.10 17.32
N PRO A 77 -11.09 6.25 17.42
CA PRO A 77 -11.73 6.89 16.26
C PRO A 77 -10.74 7.14 15.12
N THR A 78 -9.52 7.55 15.44
CA THR A 78 -8.45 7.78 14.45
C THR A 78 -8.04 6.48 13.77
N PHE A 79 -7.89 5.38 14.52
CA PHE A 79 -7.52 4.10 13.94
C PHE A 79 -8.61 3.57 12.98
N ARG A 80 -9.89 3.69 13.34
CA ARG A 80 -11.00 3.34 12.42
C ARG A 80 -10.91 4.15 11.12
N LYS A 81 -10.69 5.46 11.19
CA LYS A 81 -10.54 6.30 9.99
C LYS A 81 -9.35 5.90 9.12
N ILE A 82 -8.24 5.47 9.72
CA ILE A 82 -7.08 4.94 8.98
C ILE A 82 -7.48 3.69 8.18
N LEU A 83 -8.18 2.75 8.80
CA LEU A 83 -8.64 1.53 8.11
C LEU A 83 -9.60 1.85 6.96
N GLN A 84 -10.49 2.81 7.17
CA GLN A 84 -11.41 3.32 6.15
C GLN A 84 -10.67 3.98 4.98
N THR A 85 -9.61 4.76 5.23
CA THR A 85 -8.78 5.31 4.14
C THR A 85 -8.00 4.25 3.38
N ILE A 86 -7.49 3.22 4.06
CA ILE A 86 -6.79 2.10 3.41
C ILE A 86 -7.74 1.37 2.44
N TRP A 87 -9.02 1.23 2.80
CA TRP A 87 -10.02 0.66 1.91
C TRP A 87 -10.08 1.42 0.58
N TYR A 88 -10.10 2.77 0.60
CA TYR A 88 -10.11 3.58 -0.63
C TYR A 88 -8.86 3.38 -1.48
N GLN A 89 -7.68 3.31 -0.85
CA GLN A 89 -6.42 3.07 -1.55
C GLN A 89 -6.50 1.75 -2.32
N ILE A 90 -6.75 0.66 -1.60
CA ILE A 90 -6.76 -0.68 -2.16
C ILE A 90 -7.91 -0.86 -3.14
N ASN A 91 -9.10 -0.30 -2.87
CA ASN A 91 -10.24 -0.42 -3.77
C ASN A 91 -9.99 0.27 -5.12
N SER A 92 -9.31 1.43 -5.11
CA SER A 92 -9.02 2.23 -6.31
C SER A 92 -7.91 1.63 -7.19
N GLY A 93 -6.87 1.04 -6.57
CA GLY A 93 -5.81 0.37 -7.31
C GLY A 93 -6.21 -1.00 -7.84
N ARG A 94 -5.63 -1.42 -8.97
CA ARG A 94 -5.81 -2.76 -9.54
C ARG A 94 -4.66 -3.69 -9.20
N GLU A 95 -3.46 -3.14 -9.02
CA GLU A 95 -2.27 -3.82 -8.53
C GLU A 95 -1.76 -3.14 -7.26
N ILE A 96 -1.30 -3.94 -6.29
CA ILE A 96 -0.96 -3.46 -4.96
C ILE A 96 0.51 -3.76 -4.65
N TYR A 97 1.27 -2.71 -4.33
CA TYR A 97 2.67 -2.78 -3.93
C TYR A 97 2.81 -2.30 -2.49
N VAL A 98 3.44 -3.13 -1.67
CA VAL A 98 3.58 -2.91 -0.23
C VAL A 98 5.05 -2.96 0.16
N ILE A 99 5.53 -1.98 0.93
CA ILE A 99 6.83 -2.09 1.62
C ILE A 99 6.58 -2.43 3.08
N GLY A 100 7.14 -3.53 3.59
CA GLY A 100 6.86 -3.99 4.94
C GLY A 100 7.72 -5.15 5.43
N GLU A 101 7.14 -5.95 6.32
CA GLU A 101 7.74 -7.15 6.92
C GLU A 101 6.65 -8.23 6.95
N ILE A 102 6.93 -9.40 6.36
CA ILE A 102 6.02 -10.54 6.35
C ILE A 102 6.26 -11.36 7.61
N LEU A 103 5.22 -11.54 8.41
CA LEU A 103 5.29 -12.29 9.66
C LEU A 103 5.11 -13.80 9.43
N GLY A 104 5.40 -14.61 10.46
CA GLY A 104 5.26 -16.06 10.41
C GLY A 104 3.82 -16.56 10.16
N ASP A 105 2.82 -15.74 10.44
CA ASP A 105 1.41 -16.01 10.12
C ASP A 105 1.00 -15.54 8.70
N LYS A 106 1.97 -15.16 7.87
CA LYS A 106 1.81 -14.67 6.48
C LYS A 106 1.11 -13.31 6.35
N THR A 107 0.85 -12.62 7.46
CA THR A 107 0.32 -11.25 7.43
C THR A 107 1.46 -10.24 7.37
N VAL A 108 1.19 -9.04 6.86
CA VAL A 108 2.17 -7.95 6.89
C VAL A 108 2.08 -7.19 8.22
N LYS A 109 3.22 -6.78 8.77
CA LYS A 109 3.31 -6.11 10.07
C LYS A 109 2.61 -4.75 10.09
N GLY A 110 1.98 -4.42 11.23
CA GLY A 110 1.38 -3.11 11.48
C GLY A 110 0.05 -2.85 10.75
N GLY A 111 -0.33 -1.58 10.62
CA GLY A 111 -1.56 -1.15 9.94
C GLY A 111 -1.57 -1.40 8.44
N THR A 112 -0.39 -1.42 7.81
CA THR A 112 -0.19 -1.85 6.42
C THR A 112 -0.70 -3.28 6.17
N GLY A 113 -0.67 -4.12 7.21
CA GLY A 113 -1.23 -5.47 7.18
C GLY A 113 -2.66 -5.52 6.69
N TRP A 114 -3.50 -4.59 7.14
CA TRP A 114 -4.90 -4.52 6.68
C TRP A 114 -4.99 -4.29 5.17
N GLY A 115 -4.17 -3.41 4.60
CA GLY A 115 -4.16 -3.16 3.16
C GLY A 115 -3.77 -4.40 2.36
N ALA A 116 -2.78 -5.14 2.83
CA ALA A 116 -2.36 -6.41 2.21
C ALA A 116 -3.45 -7.49 2.31
N GLU A 117 -4.06 -7.70 3.49
CA GLU A 117 -5.14 -8.68 3.62
C GLU A 117 -6.38 -8.31 2.82
N PHE A 118 -6.73 -7.02 2.77
CA PHE A 118 -7.85 -6.56 1.95
C PHE A 118 -7.58 -6.78 0.45
N ALA A 119 -6.35 -6.58 -0.02
CA ALA A 119 -5.96 -6.91 -1.39
C ALA A 119 -6.12 -8.42 -1.69
N LYS A 120 -5.77 -9.30 -0.74
CA LYS A 120 -5.99 -10.75 -0.85
C LYS A 120 -7.48 -11.08 -0.98
N LEU A 121 -8.33 -10.48 -0.14
CA LEU A 121 -9.79 -10.66 -0.19
C LEU A 121 -10.38 -10.22 -1.53
N CYS A 122 -9.84 -9.16 -2.13
CA CYS A 122 -10.24 -8.68 -3.45
C CYS A 122 -9.62 -9.47 -4.62
N ASN A 123 -8.78 -10.48 -4.36
CA ASN A 123 -8.00 -11.21 -5.36
C ASN A 123 -7.19 -10.28 -6.29
N LYS A 124 -6.66 -9.18 -5.74
CA LYS A 124 -5.80 -8.25 -6.52
C LYS A 124 -4.36 -8.76 -6.54
N PRO A 125 -3.62 -8.58 -7.66
CA PRO A 125 -2.18 -8.79 -7.68
C PRO A 125 -1.52 -8.01 -6.54
N LEU A 126 -0.79 -8.72 -5.70
CA LEU A 126 -0.23 -8.21 -4.46
C LEU A 126 1.24 -8.57 -4.34
N HIS A 127 2.07 -7.53 -4.25
CA HIS A 127 3.50 -7.63 -4.08
C HIS A 127 3.92 -6.96 -2.77
N VAL A 128 4.77 -7.64 -2.00
CA VAL A 128 5.35 -7.11 -0.77
C VAL A 128 6.87 -7.13 -0.90
N PHE A 129 7.53 -5.99 -0.74
CA PHE A 129 8.96 -5.96 -0.45
C PHE A 129 9.15 -6.12 1.04
N ASP A 130 9.73 -7.24 1.45
CA ASP A 130 10.07 -7.49 2.84
C ASP A 130 11.43 -6.88 3.16
N GLN A 131 11.46 -5.80 3.93
CA GLN A 131 12.70 -5.10 4.28
C GLN A 131 13.67 -5.98 5.08
N LYS A 132 13.18 -6.96 5.85
CA LYS A 132 14.04 -7.86 6.65
C LYS A 132 14.67 -8.95 5.82
N ARG A 133 14.01 -9.35 4.73
CA ARG A 133 14.52 -10.35 3.79
C ARG A 133 15.22 -9.74 2.58
N ASN A 134 15.04 -8.42 2.37
CA ASN A 134 15.58 -7.67 1.26
C ASN A 134 15.16 -8.22 -0.12
N SER A 135 13.93 -8.72 -0.22
CA SER A 135 13.38 -9.36 -1.42
C SER A 135 11.93 -8.97 -1.65
N TRP A 136 11.52 -8.98 -2.92
CA TRP A 136 10.11 -8.92 -3.31
C TRP A 136 9.45 -10.29 -3.16
N PHE A 137 8.20 -10.30 -2.73
CA PHE A 137 7.34 -11.48 -2.65
C PHE A 137 6.04 -11.18 -3.37
N VAL A 138 5.48 -12.18 -4.05
CA VAL A 138 4.15 -12.12 -4.67
C VAL A 138 3.21 -13.09 -3.97
N TRP A 139 1.98 -12.66 -3.73
CA TRP A 139 0.95 -13.54 -3.17
C TRP A 139 0.39 -14.46 -4.28
N LYS A 140 0.58 -15.77 -4.14
CA LYS A 140 0.06 -16.79 -5.06
C LYS A 140 -0.48 -17.97 -4.27
N GLN A 141 -1.70 -18.40 -4.58
CA GLN A 141 -2.30 -19.62 -4.03
C GLN A 141 -2.15 -19.75 -2.50
N MET A 142 -2.43 -18.67 -1.76
CA MET A 142 -2.33 -18.62 -0.28
C MET A 142 -0.90 -18.67 0.30
N GLU A 143 0.11 -18.46 -0.54
CA GLU A 143 1.52 -18.41 -0.15
C GLU A 143 2.21 -17.15 -0.66
N TRP A 144 3.23 -16.72 0.09
CA TRP A 144 4.19 -15.73 -0.37
C TRP A 144 5.29 -16.45 -1.14
N VAL A 145 5.40 -16.16 -2.43
CA VAL A 145 6.45 -16.67 -3.29
C VAL A 145 7.49 -15.58 -3.49
N GLU A 146 8.74 -15.85 -3.14
CA GLU A 146 9.85 -14.93 -3.36
C GLU A 146 10.08 -14.73 -4.86
N CYS A 147 10.18 -13.47 -5.28
CA CYS A 147 10.62 -13.09 -6.62
C CYS A 147 12.12 -13.33 -6.71
N LYS A 148 12.55 -14.16 -7.66
CA LYS A 148 13.96 -14.37 -7.96
C LYS A 148 14.48 -13.24 -8.85
N GLY A 149 15.81 -13.11 -8.97
CA GLY A 149 16.41 -12.10 -9.83
C GLY A 149 15.93 -12.23 -11.28
N GLY A 150 15.40 -11.15 -11.83
CA GLY A 150 14.76 -11.10 -13.15
C GLY A 150 13.23 -11.23 -13.11
N ASP A 151 12.66 -11.73 -12.01
CA ASP A 151 11.21 -11.87 -11.79
C ASP A 151 10.65 -10.81 -10.82
N GLU A 152 11.40 -9.74 -10.57
CA GLU A 152 10.94 -8.67 -9.70
C GLU A 152 9.75 -7.92 -10.33
N PRO A 153 8.84 -7.38 -9.50
CA PRO A 153 7.65 -6.72 -10.00
C PRO A 153 7.95 -5.52 -10.90
N VAL A 154 7.08 -5.35 -11.88
CA VAL A 154 6.85 -4.13 -12.67
C VAL A 154 5.40 -3.69 -12.45
N ILE A 155 5.11 -2.40 -12.66
CA ILE A 155 3.73 -1.90 -12.62
C ILE A 155 3.06 -2.24 -13.96
N GLY A 156 2.12 -3.18 -13.92
CA GLY A 156 1.43 -3.73 -15.09
C GLY A 156 0.10 -3.05 -15.40
N HIS A 157 -0.48 -2.35 -14.43
CA HIS A 157 -1.79 -1.69 -14.58
C HIS A 157 -1.70 -0.16 -14.42
N VAL A 158 -2.51 0.56 -15.20
CA VAL A 158 -2.62 2.03 -15.17
C VAL A 158 -3.04 2.57 -13.80
N HIS A 159 -3.65 1.76 -12.95
CA HIS A 159 -4.18 2.16 -11.65
C HIS A 159 -3.56 1.21 -10.63
N PHE A 160 -2.67 1.72 -9.79
CA PHE A 160 -1.93 0.90 -8.85
C PHE A 160 -1.85 1.57 -7.48
N THR A 161 -1.68 0.77 -6.43
CA THR A 161 -1.55 1.26 -5.06
C THR A 161 -0.12 1.09 -4.58
N GLY A 162 0.43 2.13 -3.99
CA GLY A 162 1.69 2.08 -3.25
C GLY A 162 1.43 2.38 -1.78
N THR A 163 1.61 1.40 -0.90
CA THR A 163 1.46 1.56 0.55
C THR A 163 2.59 0.87 1.31
N GLY A 164 2.66 1.06 2.62
CA GLY A 164 3.72 0.41 3.38
C GLY A 164 3.96 0.96 4.78
N THR A 165 5.07 0.52 5.33
CA THR A 165 5.57 0.92 6.65
C THR A 165 5.85 2.42 6.72
N ARG A 166 5.64 2.98 7.92
CA ARG A 166 6.10 4.34 8.26
C ARG A 166 7.59 4.41 8.54
N PHE A 167 8.21 3.26 8.80
CA PHE A 167 9.64 3.10 9.10
C PHE A 167 10.32 2.52 7.86
N LEU A 168 10.43 3.34 6.83
CA LEU A 168 11.07 2.97 5.57
C LEU A 168 12.58 2.89 5.77
N GLU A 169 13.15 1.74 5.39
CA GLU A 169 14.59 1.49 5.40
C GLU A 169 15.18 1.80 4.00
N GLU A 170 16.50 1.97 3.92
CA GLU A 170 17.17 2.32 2.65
C GLU A 170 16.96 1.27 1.56
N ASN A 171 16.86 0.00 1.90
CA ASN A 171 16.54 -1.04 0.93
C ASN A 171 15.10 -0.94 0.40
N GLY A 172 14.12 -0.64 1.27
CA GLY A 172 12.74 -0.39 0.85
C GLY A 172 12.65 0.82 -0.07
N LYS A 173 13.42 1.87 0.23
CA LYS A 173 13.52 3.07 -0.63
C LYS A 173 14.07 2.72 -2.02
N ARG A 174 15.17 1.96 -2.08
CA ARG A 174 15.73 1.46 -3.35
C ARG A 174 14.74 0.59 -4.11
N ALA A 175 14.04 -0.32 -3.43
CA ALA A 175 13.06 -1.20 -4.05
C ALA A 175 11.92 -0.44 -4.74
N VAL A 176 11.44 0.66 -4.13
CA VAL A 176 10.46 1.55 -4.78
C VAL A 176 11.06 2.24 -6.00
N ALA A 177 12.24 2.86 -5.86
CA ALA A 177 12.88 3.54 -6.98
C ALA A 177 13.16 2.59 -8.17
N GLU A 178 13.60 1.37 -7.89
CA GLU A 178 13.84 0.32 -8.89
C GLU A 178 12.54 -0.17 -9.55
N LEU A 179 11.45 -0.31 -8.80
CA LEU A 179 10.14 -0.66 -9.34
C LEU A 179 9.69 0.36 -10.40
N PHE A 180 9.78 1.65 -10.11
CA PHE A 180 9.44 2.69 -11.09
C PHE A 180 10.41 2.71 -12.26
N LYS A 181 11.72 2.61 -11.99
CA LYS A 181 12.75 2.59 -13.05
C LYS A 181 12.54 1.41 -14.01
N ARG A 182 12.32 0.20 -13.49
CA ARG A 182 12.06 -0.98 -14.33
C ARG A 182 10.81 -0.85 -15.20
N THR A 183 9.83 -0.05 -14.76
CA THR A 183 8.55 0.07 -15.47
C THR A 183 8.53 1.24 -16.47
N PHE A 184 9.14 2.37 -16.12
CA PHE A 184 8.89 3.65 -16.82
C PHE A 184 10.15 4.37 -17.33
N ALA A 185 11.35 3.83 -17.08
CA ALA A 185 12.59 4.41 -17.59
C ALA A 185 12.88 4.00 -19.05
#